data_AF-A0AAI9HQ43-F1
#
_entry.id   AF-A0AAI9HQ43-F1
#
_cell.length_a   1.000
_cell.length_b   1.000
_cell.length_c   1.000
_cell.angle_alpha   90.00
_cell.angle_beta   90.00
_cell.angle_gamma   90.00
#
_symmetry.space_group_name_H-M   'P 1'
#
loop_
_entity.id
_entity.type
_entity.pdbx_description
1 polymer ?
#
loop_
_entity_poly.entity_id
_entity_poly.type
_entity_poly.pdbx_seq_one_letter_code
_entity_poly.pdbx_strand_id
1 'polypeptide(L)'
;MNENLPSSLTFTLNRQPVFYIRENEILTPSIQVSPIKDKEFCVPLYADSGFDNGLIQALQSQGADKLANSIQNILRQLKACDYYSVEVVQAMEAEISCLRAFAEQLRNPVIKSNLCDSCNDWPRGGCSSTCSVYGKESHHE
;
A
#
# COMPACT_ATOMS: atom_id res chain seq x y z
N MET A 1 3.43 -19.80 28.03
CA MET A 1 3.75 -18.42 27.63
C MET A 1 3.66 -18.37 26.11
N ASN A 2 2.74 -17.57 25.57
CA ASN A 2 2.45 -17.48 24.13
C ASN A 2 3.54 -16.63 23.44
N GLU A 3 4.52 -17.27 22.80
CA GLU A 3 5.56 -16.61 21.99
C GLU A 3 5.20 -16.53 20.49
N ASN A 4 3.91 -16.46 20.14
CA ASN A 4 3.45 -16.42 18.75
C ASN A 4 2.80 -15.08 18.36
N LEU A 5 3.23 -13.97 18.96
CA LEU A 5 3.00 -12.65 18.36
C LEU A 5 4.16 -12.38 17.39
N PRO A 6 3.90 -12.20 16.08
CA PRO A 6 4.96 -11.87 15.14
C PRO A 6 5.65 -10.59 15.63
N SER A 7 6.97 -10.65 15.71
CA SER A 7 7.88 -9.53 15.88
C SER A 7 7.30 -8.27 15.22
N SER A 8 6.97 -7.26 16.05
CA SER A 8 6.59 -5.88 15.68
C SER A 8 6.05 -5.69 14.25
N LEU A 9 4.75 -5.39 14.12
CA LEU A 9 4.15 -4.92 12.87
C LEU A 9 4.85 -3.64 12.37
N THR A 10 5.96 -3.84 11.65
CA THR A 10 6.81 -2.74 11.17
C THR A 10 6.32 -2.31 9.80
N PHE A 11 5.91 -1.06 9.68
CA PHE A 11 5.53 -0.43 8.42
C PHE A 11 6.67 0.48 7.97
N THR A 12 7.03 0.41 6.69
CA THR A 12 8.12 1.21 6.12
C THR A 12 7.53 2.32 5.26
N LEU A 13 7.92 3.56 5.53
CA LEU A 13 7.55 4.71 4.72
C LEU A 13 8.77 5.18 3.93
N ASN A 14 8.71 5.08 2.61
CA ASN A 14 9.77 5.57 1.72
C ASN A 14 9.62 7.07 1.49
N ARG A 15 9.72 7.87 2.55
CA ARG A 15 9.80 9.33 2.41
C ARG A 15 11.22 9.74 2.07
N GLN A 16 11.39 10.67 1.13
CA GLN A 16 12.68 11.30 0.93
C GLN A 16 12.89 12.37 2.01
N PRO A 17 14.00 12.33 2.75
CA PRO A 17 14.35 13.40 3.65
C PRO A 17 14.68 14.66 2.86
N VAL A 18 14.25 15.80 3.38
CA VAL A 18 14.49 17.12 2.78
C VAL A 18 15.87 17.63 3.21
N PHE A 19 16.23 17.37 4.47
CA PHE A 19 17.51 17.73 5.05
C PHE A 19 18.01 16.65 6.00
N TYR A 20 19.24 16.82 6.47
CA TYR A 20 19.87 16.02 7.50
C TYR A 20 20.44 16.93 8.60
N ILE A 21 20.41 16.46 9.85
CA ILE A 21 20.99 17.10 11.04
C ILE A 21 21.98 16.14 11.74
N ARG A 22 22.71 16.65 12.73
CA ARG A 22 23.60 15.84 13.58
C ARG A 22 22.81 14.99 14.58
N GLU A 23 23.39 13.87 15.01
CA GLU A 23 22.76 12.86 15.86
C GLU A 23 22.29 13.36 17.24
N ASN A 24 22.75 14.52 17.69
CA ASN A 24 22.34 15.13 18.96
C ASN A 24 22.13 16.66 18.83
N GLU A 25 21.82 17.16 17.63
CA GLU A 25 21.60 18.59 17.41
C GLU A 25 20.34 19.06 18.15
N ILE A 26 20.44 20.14 18.94
CA ILE A 26 19.28 20.72 19.63
C ILE A 26 18.42 21.46 18.60
N LEU A 27 17.14 21.07 18.49
CA LEU A 27 16.20 21.72 17.58
C LEU A 27 15.90 23.15 18.04
N THR A 28 16.45 24.11 17.32
CA THR A 28 16.24 25.56 17.49
C THR A 28 15.81 26.20 16.16
N PRO A 29 15.30 27.44 16.14
CA PRO A 29 14.96 28.13 14.89
C PRO A 29 16.12 28.37 13.92
N SER A 30 17.37 28.19 14.36
CA SER A 30 18.59 28.47 13.58
C SER A 30 19.51 27.26 13.44
N ILE A 31 18.94 26.06 13.44
CA ILE A 31 19.71 24.81 13.31
C ILE A 31 20.51 24.75 12.02
N GLN A 32 21.67 24.10 12.09
CA GLN A 32 22.42 23.73 10.89
C GLN A 32 21.81 22.49 10.27
N VAL A 33 21.59 22.56 8.96
CA VAL A 33 21.02 21.47 8.17
C VAL A 33 21.85 21.28 6.90
N SER A 34 21.91 20.04 6.41
CA SER A 34 22.52 19.71 5.12
C SER A 34 21.50 19.05 4.20
N PRO A 35 21.46 19.38 2.90
CA PRO A 35 20.64 18.65 1.94
C PRO A 35 21.22 17.26 1.58
N ILE A 36 22.49 17.02 1.90
CA ILE A 36 23.22 15.79 1.55
C ILE A 36 23.58 15.05 2.84
N LYS A 37 23.34 13.74 2.85
CA LYS A 37 23.77 12.87 3.94
C LYS A 37 25.29 12.74 3.95
N ASP A 38 25.91 13.02 5.08
CA ASP A 38 27.33 12.74 5.31
C ASP A 38 27.57 12.13 6.70
N LYS A 39 28.83 12.11 7.15
CA LYS A 39 29.20 11.55 8.46
C LYS A 39 28.75 12.42 9.63
N GLU A 40 28.55 13.71 9.41
CA GLU A 40 28.19 14.70 10.42
C GLU A 40 26.68 14.97 10.41
N PHE A 41 26.11 15.15 9.21
CA PHE A 41 24.68 15.33 8.96
C PHE A 41 24.06 13.99 8.52
N CYS A 42 23.68 13.18 9.51
CA CYS A 42 23.26 11.79 9.30
C CYS A 42 21.80 11.49 9.67
N VAL A 43 21.14 12.36 10.45
CA VAL A 43 19.75 12.18 10.90
C VAL A 43 18.79 12.85 9.93
N PRO A 44 17.86 12.11 9.29
CA PRO A 44 16.94 12.68 8.30
C PRO A 44 15.87 13.57 8.93
N LEU A 45 15.67 14.75 8.35
CA LEU A 45 14.52 15.62 8.56
C LEU A 45 13.56 15.51 7.38
N TYR A 46 12.31 15.24 7.68
CA TYR A 46 11.22 15.20 6.71
C TYR A 46 10.43 16.50 6.83
N ALA A 47 10.04 17.09 5.69
CA ALA A 47 9.04 18.15 5.75
C ALA A 47 7.74 17.59 6.33
N ASP A 48 7.02 18.45 7.04
CA ASP A 48 5.64 18.19 7.45
C ASP A 48 4.75 18.26 6.20
N SER A 49 4.91 17.28 5.31
CA SER A 49 3.82 16.90 4.42
C SER A 49 2.89 16.05 5.27
N GLY A 50 1.64 16.51 5.40
CA GLY A 50 0.57 15.68 5.95
C GLY A 50 0.55 14.30 5.29
N PHE A 51 -0.21 13.37 5.85
CA PHE A 51 -0.41 12.07 5.20
C PHE A 51 -1.06 12.27 3.83
N ASP A 52 -0.23 12.41 2.80
CA ASP A 52 -0.70 12.43 1.43
C ASP A 52 -1.34 11.08 1.10
N ASN A 53 -2.22 11.08 0.10
CA ASN A 53 -2.92 9.87 -0.31
C ASN A 53 -1.96 8.75 -0.72
N GLY A 54 -0.76 9.07 -1.22
CA GLY A 54 0.24 8.07 -1.62
C GLY A 54 0.82 7.32 -0.41
N LEU A 55 1.09 8.02 0.69
CA LEU A 55 1.55 7.40 1.94
C LEU A 55 0.45 6.58 2.60
N ILE A 56 -0.79 7.05 2.56
CA ILE A 56 -1.94 6.29 3.05
C ILE A 56 -2.08 4.99 2.25
N GLN A 57 -2.02 5.05 0.92
CA GLN A 57 -2.04 3.87 0.05
C GLN A 57 -0.85 2.94 0.31
N ALA A 58 0.35 3.48 0.52
CA ALA A 58 1.53 2.70 0.86
C ALA A 58 1.39 1.96 2.20
N LEU A 59 0.77 2.58 3.21
CA LEU A 59 0.49 1.94 4.49
C LEU A 59 -0.61 0.88 4.37
N GLN A 60 -1.69 1.20 3.65
CA GLN A 60 -2.80 0.28 3.43
C GLN A 60 -2.36 -0.97 2.66
N SER A 61 -1.53 -0.83 1.62
CA SER A 61 -1.00 -1.97 0.85
C SER A 61 -0.13 -2.88 1.72
N GLN A 62 0.73 -2.30 2.56
CA GLN A 62 1.51 -3.07 3.54
C GLN A 62 0.63 -3.76 4.57
N GLY A 63 -0.45 -3.12 5.01
CA GLY A 63 -1.43 -3.71 5.92
C GLY A 63 -2.12 -4.93 5.31
N ALA A 64 -2.58 -4.81 4.07
CA ALA A 64 -3.20 -5.90 3.33
C ALA A 64 -2.26 -7.10 3.14
N ASP A 65 -0.99 -6.86 2.78
CA ASP A 65 0.03 -7.92 2.70
C ASP A 65 0.29 -8.62 4.02
N LYS A 66 0.42 -7.85 5.11
CA LYS A 66 0.64 -8.40 6.45
C LYS A 66 -0.56 -9.24 6.91
N LEU A 67 -1.78 -8.80 6.61
CA LEU A 67 -2.99 -9.56 6.88
C LEU A 67 -3.01 -10.86 6.07
N ALA A 68 -2.70 -10.81 4.77
CA ALA A 68 -2.61 -12.00 3.92
C ALA A 68 -1.58 -13.00 4.46
N ASN A 69 -0.42 -12.51 4.91
CA ASN A 69 0.61 -13.35 5.53
C ASN A 69 0.17 -13.97 6.86
N SER A 70 -0.61 -13.24 7.67
CA SER A 70 -1.18 -13.76 8.90
C SER A 70 -2.16 -14.90 8.63
N ILE A 71 -3.10 -14.71 7.68
CA ILE A 71 -4.06 -15.74 7.27
C ILE A 71 -3.33 -16.94 6.68
N GLN A 72 -2.32 -16.73 5.82
CA GLN A 72 -1.48 -17.79 5.28
C GLN A 72 -0.81 -18.61 6.39
N ASN A 73 -0.35 -17.96 7.47
CA ASN A 73 0.26 -18.65 8.59
C ASN A 73 -0.76 -19.50 9.38
N ILE A 74 -1.95 -18.94 9.63
CA ILE A 74 -3.07 -19.68 10.25
C ILE A 74 -3.45 -20.90 9.40
N LEU A 75 -3.57 -20.73 8.08
CA LEU A 75 -3.88 -21.80 7.16
C LEU A 75 -2.82 -22.93 7.20
N ARG A 76 -1.53 -22.57 7.28
CA ARG A 76 -0.46 -23.58 7.45
C ARG A 76 -0.61 -24.36 8.75
N GLN A 77 -0.96 -23.69 9.85
CA GLN A 77 -1.17 -24.35 11.14
C GLN A 77 -2.40 -25.27 11.12
N LEU A 78 -3.50 -24.83 10.50
CA LEU A 78 -4.70 -25.67 10.33
C LEU A 78 -4.39 -26.91 9.49
N LYS A 79 -3.67 -26.75 8.37
CA LYS A 79 -3.23 -27.88 7.53
C LYS A 79 -2.30 -28.84 8.29
N ALA A 80 -1.44 -28.33 9.17
CA ALA A 80 -0.53 -29.16 9.96
C ALA A 80 -1.23 -29.99 11.05
N CYS A 81 -2.41 -29.57 11.50
CA CYS A 81 -3.17 -30.26 12.54
C CYS A 81 -4.29 -31.15 11.98
N ASP A 82 -4.43 -31.29 10.65
CA ASP A 82 -5.52 -32.00 9.96
C ASP A 82 -6.95 -31.58 10.39
N TYR A 83 -7.10 -30.42 11.03
CA TYR A 83 -8.38 -29.83 11.43
C TYR A 83 -8.83 -28.80 10.39
N TYR A 84 -9.26 -29.27 9.22
CA TYR A 84 -9.84 -28.39 8.21
C TYR A 84 -10.84 -29.11 7.31
N SER A 85 -11.83 -28.37 6.85
CA SER A 85 -12.63 -28.78 5.69
C SER A 85 -12.01 -28.20 4.43
N VAL A 86 -12.24 -28.85 3.28
CA VAL A 86 -11.72 -28.39 1.98
C VAL A 86 -12.25 -27.00 1.67
N GLU A 87 -13.50 -26.71 2.03
CA GLU A 87 -14.16 -25.42 1.85
C GLU A 87 -13.48 -24.31 2.66
N VAL A 88 -13.07 -24.58 3.90
CA VAL A 88 -12.36 -23.61 4.74
C VAL A 88 -10.99 -23.27 4.14
N VAL A 89 -10.26 -24.28 3.65
CA VAL A 89 -8.97 -24.06 2.99
C VAL A 89 -9.15 -23.21 1.73
N GLN A 90 -10.11 -23.54 0.88
CA GLN A 90 -10.38 -22.81 -0.35
C GLN A 90 -10.80 -21.37 -0.07
N ALA A 91 -11.65 -21.13 0.93
CA ALA A 91 -12.06 -19.79 1.33
C ALA A 91 -10.86 -18.96 1.82
N MET A 92 -10.00 -19.53 2.67
CA MET A 92 -8.79 -18.83 3.14
C MET A 92 -7.81 -18.53 2.00
N GLU A 93 -7.61 -19.46 1.06
CA GLU A 93 -6.76 -19.25 -0.11
C GLU A 93 -7.31 -18.14 -1.03
N ALA A 94 -8.63 -18.09 -1.22
CA ALA A 94 -9.29 -17.01 -1.95
C ALA A 94 -9.09 -15.66 -1.25
N GLU A 95 -9.28 -15.58 0.06
CA GLU A 95 -9.07 -14.34 0.83
C GLU A 95 -7.61 -13.86 0.77
N ILE A 96 -6.64 -14.76 0.88
CA ILE A 96 -5.22 -14.42 0.71
C ILE A 96 -4.97 -13.81 -0.68
N SER A 97 -5.56 -14.40 -1.72
CA SER A 97 -5.44 -13.89 -3.10
C SER A 97 -6.09 -12.52 -3.24
N CYS A 98 -7.30 -12.32 -2.72
CA CYS A 98 -8.01 -11.04 -2.73
C CYS A 98 -7.21 -9.94 -2.03
N LEU A 99 -6.66 -10.22 -0.85
CA LEU A 99 -5.84 -9.26 -0.11
C LEU A 99 -4.57 -8.86 -0.85
N ARG A 100 -3.88 -9.82 -1.49
CA ARG A 100 -2.69 -9.53 -2.30
C ARG A 100 -3.04 -8.71 -3.54
N ALA A 101 -4.14 -9.04 -4.22
CA ALA A 101 -4.62 -8.26 -5.35
C ALA A 101 -5.00 -6.83 -4.96
N PHE A 102 -5.66 -6.66 -3.80
CA PHE A 102 -5.99 -5.36 -3.25
C PHE A 102 -4.74 -4.55 -2.87
N ALA A 103 -3.75 -5.18 -2.23
CA ALA A 103 -2.47 -4.55 -1.94
C ALA A 103 -1.78 -4.05 -3.22
N GLU A 104 -1.84 -4.84 -4.29
CA GLU A 104 -1.27 -4.48 -5.58
C GLU A 104 -2.00 -3.31 -6.24
N GLN A 105 -3.33 -3.29 -6.19
CA GLN A 105 -4.13 -2.15 -6.66
C GLN A 105 -3.85 -0.86 -5.89
N LEU A 106 -3.54 -0.95 -4.59
CA LEU A 106 -3.14 0.21 -3.80
C LEU A 106 -1.75 0.74 -4.16
N ARG A 107 -0.81 -0.13 -4.58
CA ARG A 107 0.52 0.28 -5.07
C ARG A 107 0.48 0.85 -6.46
N ASN A 108 -0.33 0.24 -7.31
CA ASN A 108 -0.52 0.58 -8.71
C ASN A 108 -1.98 0.96 -8.92
N PRO A 109 -2.43 2.10 -8.35
CA PRO A 109 -3.79 2.56 -8.58
C PRO A 109 -3.92 2.75 -10.08
N VAL A 110 -4.79 1.96 -10.69
CA VAL A 110 -5.23 2.23 -12.06
C VAL A 110 -5.76 3.65 -11.99
N ILE A 111 -5.04 4.58 -12.60
CA ILE A 111 -5.58 5.90 -12.90
C ILE A 111 -6.77 5.59 -13.77
N LYS A 112 -7.96 5.49 -13.17
CA LYS A 112 -9.19 5.61 -13.91
C LYS A 112 -9.07 6.99 -14.50
N SER A 113 -8.57 7.09 -15.73
CA SER A 113 -8.91 8.19 -16.61
C SER A 113 -10.39 8.40 -16.39
N ASN A 114 -10.81 9.60 -15.99
CA ASN A 114 -12.20 10.00 -15.75
C ASN A 114 -13.03 9.91 -17.03
N LEU A 115 -13.02 8.77 -17.71
CA LEU A 115 -13.72 8.50 -18.96
C LEU A 115 -15.19 8.14 -18.70
N CYS A 116 -15.66 8.17 -17.46
CA CYS A 116 -17.08 7.98 -17.14
C CYS A 116 -17.38 8.31 -15.65
N ASP A 117 -17.20 9.56 -15.22
CA ASP A 117 -17.85 10.03 -13.98
C ASP A 117 -19.35 10.32 -14.21
N SER A 118 -19.80 10.31 -15.46
CA SER A 118 -21.18 10.57 -15.87
C SER A 118 -22.04 9.32 -16.07
N CYS A 119 -21.48 8.11 -15.98
CA CYS A 119 -22.23 6.88 -16.21
C CYS A 119 -22.09 5.96 -15.01
N ASN A 120 -23.15 5.98 -14.22
CA ASN A 120 -23.30 5.35 -12.93
C ASN A 120 -23.44 3.82 -13.04
N ASP A 121 -22.47 3.15 -13.69
CA ASP A 121 -22.46 1.70 -13.89
C ASP A 121 -21.25 1.04 -13.19
N TRP A 122 -21.42 0.80 -11.89
CA TRP A 122 -20.76 -0.31 -11.19
C TRP A 122 -21.87 -1.25 -10.71
N PRO A 123 -21.89 -2.54 -11.15
CA PRO A 123 -20.82 -3.51 -10.93
C PRO A 123 -20.41 -4.36 -12.17
N ARG A 124 -20.63 -3.89 -13.41
CA ARG A 124 -20.42 -4.70 -14.64
C ARG A 124 -19.20 -4.36 -15.50
N GLY A 125 -18.33 -3.45 -15.06
CA GLY A 125 -17.01 -3.26 -15.68
C GLY A 125 -17.03 -2.77 -17.14
N GLY A 126 -17.40 -1.50 -17.36
CA GLY A 126 -17.11 -0.79 -18.61
C GLY A 126 -18.12 0.31 -18.95
N CYS A 127 -17.66 1.42 -19.56
CA CYS A 127 -18.57 2.40 -20.20
C CYS A 127 -19.27 1.71 -21.37
N SER A 128 -20.55 2.02 -21.61
CA SER A 128 -21.28 1.57 -22.80
C SER A 128 -20.47 1.85 -24.08
N SER A 129 -20.56 0.98 -25.10
CA SER A 129 -19.96 1.22 -26.42
C SER A 129 -20.58 2.42 -27.16
N THR A 130 -21.63 3.02 -26.62
CA THR A 130 -22.29 4.25 -27.11
C THR A 130 -21.96 5.50 -26.28
N CYS A 131 -21.02 5.39 -25.35
CA CYS A 131 -20.50 6.48 -24.52
C CYS A 131 -19.98 7.61 -25.41
N SER A 132 -20.52 8.83 -25.25
CA SER A 132 -20.28 9.98 -26.13
C SER A 132 -18.80 10.40 -26.21
N VAL A 133 -17.96 9.91 -25.30
CA VAL A 133 -16.51 10.10 -25.28
C VAL A 133 -15.80 9.24 -26.34
N TYR A 134 -16.35 8.08 -26.72
CA TYR A 134 -15.82 7.29 -27.85
C TYR A 134 -16.15 7.88 -29.21
N GLY A 135 -17.10 8.81 -29.27
CA GLY A 135 -17.56 9.46 -30.48
C GLY A 135 -16.88 10.79 -30.73
N LYS A 136 -15.55 10.81 -30.92
CA LYS A 136 -14.83 11.71 -31.85
C LYS A 136 -13.31 11.52 -31.72
N GLU A 137 -12.75 10.97 -32.79
CA GLU A 137 -11.36 11.13 -33.24
C GLU A 137 -10.25 10.49 -32.38
N SER A 138 -9.93 9.24 -32.69
CA SER A 138 -8.56 8.73 -32.57
C SER A 138 -8.32 7.75 -33.70
N HIS A 139 -7.83 8.27 -34.84
CA HIS A 139 -7.18 7.45 -35.86
C HIS A 139 -5.94 6.82 -35.22
N HIS A 140 -6.03 5.53 -34.90
CA HIS A 140 -4.88 4.68 -34.68
C HIS A 140 -4.74 3.78 -35.90
N GLU A 141 -3.74 4.06 -36.74
CA GLU A 141 -3.01 3.01 -37.43
C GLU A 141 -2.15 2.23 -36.42
#